data_AF-L0GQA1-F1
#
_entry.id   AF-L0GQA1-F1
#
_cell.length_a   1.000
_cell.length_b   1.000
_cell.length_c   1.000
_cell.angle_alpha   90.00
_cell.angle_beta   90.00
_cell.angle_gamma   90.00
#
_symmetry.space_group_name_H-M   'P 1'
#
loop_
_entity.id
_entity.type
_entity.pdbx_description
1 polymer ?
#
loop_
_entity_poly.entity_id
_entity_poly.type
_entity_poly.pdbx_seq_one_letter_code
_entity_poly.pdbx_strand_id
1 'polypeptide(L)' 'MNFLACDGDWLQGADGSPICSGSLVALTVEEMQSLYGSALTWDQVSELQGEAIVLFATVFGFLVLKKALKQ' A
#
# COMPACT_ATOMS: atom_id res chain seq x y z
N MET A 1 12.52 16.90 2.49
CA MET A 1 12.85 15.75 1.62
C MET A 1 11.79 15.71 0.54
N ASN A 2 12.16 15.61 -0.74
CA ASN A 2 11.20 15.62 -1.86
C ASN A 2 10.88 14.19 -2.30
N PHE A 3 9.65 13.96 -2.74
CA PHE A 3 9.21 12.70 -3.34
C PHE A 3 9.42 12.73 -4.84
N LEU A 4 9.80 11.60 -5.42
CA LEU A 4 9.84 11.43 -6.87
C LEU A 4 8.51 10.82 -7.32
N ALA A 5 7.79 11.53 -8.17
CA ALA A 5 6.62 11.03 -8.86
C ALA A 5 6.87 11.02 -10.38
N CYS A 6 6.04 10.27 -11.10
CA CYS A 6 6.07 10.19 -12.55
C CYS A 6 4.84 10.89 -13.09
N ASP A 7 5.02 11.86 -13.98
CA ASP A 7 3.94 12.43 -14.79
C ASP A 7 3.67 11.50 -15.98
N GLY A 8 3.02 10.37 -15.68
CA GLY A 8 2.85 9.22 -16.56
C GLY A 8 2.71 7.92 -15.76
N ASP A 9 3.02 6.80 -16.40
CA ASP A 9 2.95 5.49 -15.77
C ASP A 9 4.34 5.03 -15.29
N TRP A 10 4.36 4.38 -14.12
CA TRP A 10 5.53 3.63 -13.68
C TRP A 10 5.58 2.28 -14.41
N LEU A 11 6.59 2.12 -15.24
CA LEU A 11 6.89 0.89 -15.98
C LEU A 11 8.02 0.13 -15.28
N GLN A 12 8.12 -1.17 -15.57
CA GLN A 12 9.23 -2.00 -15.13
C GLN A 12 10.23 -2.18 -16.28
N GLY A 13 11.47 -1.78 -16.06
CA GLY A 13 12.60 -2.01 -16.96
C GLY A 13 12.98 -3.48 -17.07
N ALA A 14 13.74 -3.84 -18.10
CA ALA A 14 14.20 -5.22 -18.33
C ALA A 14 15.08 -5.77 -17.19
N ASP A 15 15.65 -4.89 -16.39
CA ASP A 15 16.45 -5.17 -15.19
C ASP A 15 15.63 -5.12 -13.88
N GLY A 16 14.31 -4.90 -13.97
CA GLY A 16 13.42 -4.75 -12.83
C GLY A 16 13.40 -3.35 -12.22
N SER A 17 14.16 -2.39 -12.78
CA SER A 17 14.14 -0.99 -12.30
C SER A 17 12.82 -0.28 -12.63
N PRO A 18 12.35 0.64 -11.78
CA PRO A 18 11.20 1.47 -12.09
C PRO A 18 11.59 2.55 -13.12
N ILE A 19 10.92 2.56 -14.27
CA ILE A 19 11.11 3.54 -15.35
C ILE A 19 9.84 4.39 -15.44
N CYS A 20 9.97 5.71 -15.39
CA CYS A 20 8.86 6.62 -15.65
C CYS A 20 8.63 6.75 -17.16
N SER A 21 7.41 6.51 -17.65
CA SER A 21 7.08 6.66 -19.08
C SER A 21 7.06 8.12 -19.56
N GLY A 22 6.89 9.06 -18.62
CA GLY A 22 6.93 10.50 -18.85
C GLY A 22 8.10 11.19 -18.16
N SER A 23 7.83 12.30 -17.47
CA SER A 23 8.87 13.07 -16.76
C SER A 23 8.88 12.79 -15.26
N LEU A 24 10.08 12.64 -14.70
CA LEU A 24 10.27 12.59 -13.26
C LEU A 24 10.02 13.99 -12.67
N VAL A 25 9.06 14.08 -11.77
CA VAL A 25 8.71 15.30 -11.05
C VAL A 25 9.07 15.14 -9.58
N ALA A 26 9.71 16.16 -9.01
CA ALA A 26 10.02 16.22 -7.59
C ALA A 26 8.91 16.99 -6.89
N LEU A 27 8.12 16.28 -6.07
CA LEU A 27 7.02 16.87 -5.31
C LEU A 27 7.47 17.12 -3.86
N THR A 28 7.06 18.23 -3.29
CA THR A 28 7.18 18.43 -1.83
C THR A 28 6.15 17.58 -1.08
N VAL A 29 6.27 17.53 0.24
CA VAL A 29 5.29 16.82 1.10
C VAL A 29 3.91 17.44 0.95
N GLU A 30 3.84 18.77 0.88
CA GLU A 30 2.60 19.54 0.75
C GLU A 30 1.91 19.29 -0.60
N GLU A 31 2.70 19.19 -1.68
CA GLU A 31 2.20 18.87 -3.02
C GLU A 31 1.74 17.41 -3.13
N MET A 32 2.42 16.48 -2.47
CA MET A 32 1.98 15.09 -2.42
C MET A 32 0.65 14.95 -1.66
N GLN A 33 0.50 15.65 -0.53
CA GLN A 33 -0.73 15.63 0.26
C GLN A 33 -1.92 16.26 -0.47
N SER A 34 -1.69 17.27 -1.31
CA SER A 34 -2.77 17.86 -2.12
C SER A 34 -3.22 16.93 -3.25
N LEU A 35 -2.30 16.14 -3.83
CA LEU A 35 -2.59 15.20 -4.92
C LEU A 35 -3.19 13.88 -4.45
N TYR A 36 -2.66 13.30 -3.36
CA TYR A 36 -3.02 11.95 -2.89
C TYR A 36 -3.80 11.93 -1.57
N GLY A 37 -4.08 13.11 -1.00
CA GLY A 37 -4.72 13.26 0.29
C GLY A 37 -3.71 13.27 1.45
N SER A 38 -4.21 13.65 2.63
CA SER A 38 -3.40 13.65 3.85
C SER A 38 -2.96 12.23 4.23
N ALA A 39 -1.77 12.13 4.83
CA ALA A 39 -1.35 10.90 5.47
C ALA A 39 -2.41 10.43 6.50
N LEU A 40 -2.56 9.10 6.63
CA LEU A 40 -3.46 8.52 7.64
C LEU A 40 -3.03 8.97 9.04
N THR A 41 -4.01 9.30 9.87
CA THR A 41 -3.75 9.58 11.29
C THR A 41 -3.39 8.28 12.01
N TRP A 42 -2.69 8.39 13.13
CA TRP A 42 -2.35 7.20 13.94
C TRP A 42 -3.58 6.42 14.41
N ASP A 43 -4.70 7.11 14.65
CA ASP A 43 -5.97 6.47 14.99
C ASP A 43 -6.50 5.65 13.81
N GLN A 44 -6.46 6.19 12.59
CA GLN A 44 -6.88 5.46 11.38
C GLN A 44 -5.96 4.27 11.07
N VAL A 45 -4.66 4.41 11.32
CA VAL A 45 -3.70 3.30 11.19
C VAL A 45 -4.02 2.18 12.18
N SER A 46 -4.33 2.54 13.43
CA SER A 46 -4.71 1.58 14.47
C SER A 46 -6.01 0.84 14.12
N GLU A 47 -6.99 1.55 13.58
CA GLU A 47 -8.26 0.96 13.11
C GLU A 47 -8.04 -0.03 11.96
N LEU A 48 -7.31 0.38 10.91
CA LEU A 48 -6.97 -0.49 9.78
C LEU A 48 -6.19 -1.73 10.21
N GLN A 49 -5.25 -1.58 11.15
CA GLN A 49 -4.49 -2.69 11.69
C GLN A 49 -5.40 -3.70 12.41
N GLY A 50 -6.36 -3.21 13.19
CA GLY A 50 -7.36 -4.04 13.86
C GLY A 50 -8.18 -4.86 12.86
N GLU A 51 -8.73 -4.20 11.83
CA GLU A 51 -9.51 -4.88 10.79
C GLU A 51 -8.70 -5.92 10.01
N ALA A 52 -7.45 -5.59 9.66
CA ALA A 52 -6.55 -6.52 8.98
C ALA A 52 -6.26 -7.77 9.82
N ILE A 53 -6.06 -7.61 11.14
CA ILE A 53 -5.87 -8.73 12.07
C ILE A 53 -7.12 -9.60 12.15
N VAL A 54 -8.31 -8.99 12.21
CA VAL A 54 -9.59 -9.72 12.23
C VAL A 54 -9.75 -10.55 10.96
N LEU A 55 -9.54 -9.96 9.78
CA LEU A 55 -9.60 -10.69 8.51
C LEU A 55 -8.61 -11.86 8.47
N PHE A 56 -7.37 -11.63 8.90
CA PHE A 56 -6.36 -12.69 9.00
C PHE A 56 -6.81 -13.80 9.94
N ALA A 57 -7.27 -13.47 11.13
CA ALA A 57 -7.72 -14.43 12.13
C ALA A 57 -8.95 -15.23 11.65
N THR A 58 -9.88 -14.60 10.93
CA THR A 58 -11.05 -15.27 10.37
C THR A 58 -10.66 -16.28 9.29
N VAL A 59 -9.85 -15.86 8.31
CA VAL A 59 -9.42 -16.75 7.22
C VAL A 59 -8.55 -17.88 7.76
N PHE A 60 -7.54 -17.54 8.56
CA PHE A 60 -6.63 -18.53 9.11
C PHE A 60 -7.34 -19.45 10.09
N GLY A 61 -8.19 -18.92 10.97
CA GLY A 61 -9.01 -19.71 11.89
C GLY A 61 -9.91 -20.69 11.14
N PHE A 62 -10.57 -20.27 10.07
CA PHE A 62 -11.35 -21.16 9.21
C PHE A 62 -10.49 -22.28 8.60
N LEU A 63 -9.31 -21.97 8.08
CA LEU A 63 -8.38 -22.96 7.52
C LEU A 63 -7.90 -23.96 8.57
N VAL A 64 -7.59 -23.48 9.78
CA VAL A 64 -7.19 -24.33 10.92
C VAL A 64 -8.34 -25.24 11.32
N LEU A 65 -9.56 -24.73 11.45
CA LEU A 65 -10.75 -25.52 11.75
C LEU A 65 -11.00 -26.57 10.67
N LYS A 66 -10.93 -26.19 9.39
CA LYS A 66 -11.07 -27.12 8.26
C LYS A 66 -10.06 -28.27 8.37
N LYS A 67 -8.79 -27.95 8.62
CA LYS A 67 -7.72 -28.94 8.82
C LYS A 67 -7.97 -29.82 10.05
N ALA A 68 -8.39 -29.23 11.17
CA ALA A 68 -8.66 -29.96 12.42
C ALA A 68 -9.85 -30.93 12.28
N LEU A 69 -10.86 -30.53 11.51
CA LEU A 69 -12.04 -31.34 11.20
C LEU A 69 -11.79 -32.37 10.07
N LYS A 70 -10.56 -32.47 9.55
CA LYS A 70 -10.18 -33.34 8.43
C LYS A 70 -11.06 -33.18 7.17
N GLN A 71 -11.55 -31.95 6.94
CA GLN A 71 -12.22 -31.57 5.69
C GLN A 71 -11.27 -30.88 4.70
#